data_AF-A0A822HE74-F1
#
_entry.id   AF-A0A822HE74-F1
#
_cell.length_a   1.000
_cell.length_b   1.000
_cell.length_c   1.000
_cell.angle_alpha   90.00
_cell.angle_beta   90.00
_cell.angle_gamma   90.00
#
_symmetry.space_group_name_H-M   'P 1'
#
loop_
_entity.id
_entity.type
_entity.pdbx_description
1 polymer ?
#
loop_
_entity_poly.entity_id
_entity_poly.type
_entity_poly.pdbx_seq_one_letter_code
_entity_poly.pdbx_strand_id
1 'polypeptide(L)'
;MFEAKSDLNGFSTEQILLLDYKTYSFNNETWGIGTGETFNMNKMLERKDELLKEMKEEKKRNNLKGILFSIVDIIKEKNLTLIPDDIEEKVVQEAFKVNIKHHIADLGSRLSRKKQIIPVLEKYFHQKS
;
A
#
# COMPACT_ATOMS: atom_id res chain seq x y z
N MET A 1 4.23 3.96 -28.66
CA MET A 1 3.40 2.90 -28.03
C MET A 1 3.59 2.94 -26.52
N PHE A 2 2.98 3.89 -25.81
CA PHE A 2 3.00 3.99 -24.33
C PHE A 2 1.71 4.65 -23.84
N GLU A 3 0.54 4.11 -24.20
CA GLU A 3 -0.77 4.68 -23.83
C GLU A 3 -1.75 3.63 -23.27
N ALA A 4 -1.25 2.54 -22.68
CA ALA A 4 -2.13 1.41 -22.29
C ALA A 4 -1.88 0.83 -20.88
N LYS A 5 -1.33 1.59 -19.93
CA LYS A 5 -1.15 1.10 -18.54
C LYS A 5 -1.77 1.98 -17.45
N SER A 6 -2.43 3.05 -17.86
CA SER A 6 -2.51 4.25 -17.03
C SER A 6 -3.93 4.67 -16.66
N ASP A 7 -4.95 4.09 -17.29
CA ASP A 7 -6.33 4.21 -16.83
C ASP A 7 -6.71 2.98 -15.99
N LEU A 8 -6.28 2.98 -14.72
CA LEU A 8 -6.82 2.07 -13.70
C LEU A 8 -8.34 2.26 -13.48
N ASN A 9 -8.92 3.28 -14.12
CA ASN A 9 -10.33 3.61 -14.19
C ASN A 9 -11.19 2.45 -14.74
N GLY A 10 -10.63 1.59 -15.61
CA GLY A 10 -11.32 0.41 -16.16
C GLY A 10 -11.09 -0.89 -15.38
N PHE A 11 -10.21 -0.89 -14.37
CA PHE A 11 -9.87 -2.09 -13.60
C PHE A 11 -10.68 -2.17 -12.31
N SER A 12 -11.02 -3.40 -11.90
CA SER A 12 -11.61 -3.64 -10.58
C SER A 12 -10.60 -3.35 -9.47
N THR A 13 -11.09 -2.99 -8.27
CA THR A 13 -10.23 -2.77 -7.09
C THR A 13 -9.35 -3.99 -6.77
N GLU A 14 -9.88 -5.20 -6.92
CA GLU A 14 -9.11 -6.45 -6.81
C GLU A 14 -7.94 -6.48 -7.81
N GLN A 15 -8.23 -6.19 -9.10
CA GLN A 15 -7.19 -6.17 -10.13
C GLN A 15 -6.15 -5.09 -9.85
N ILE A 16 -6.57 -3.89 -9.45
CA ILE A 16 -5.67 -2.79 -9.06
C ILE A 16 -4.74 -3.23 -7.92
N LEU A 17 -5.31 -3.93 -6.94
CA LEU A 17 -4.55 -4.45 -5.81
C LEU A 17 -3.53 -5.50 -6.26
N LEU A 18 -3.96 -6.45 -7.09
CA LEU A 18 -3.15 -7.58 -7.55
C LEU A 18 -2.14 -7.22 -8.66
N LEU A 19 -2.35 -6.13 -9.39
CA LEU A 19 -1.52 -5.70 -10.53
C LEU A 19 -0.03 -5.59 -10.17
N ASP A 20 0.25 -5.01 -9.00
CA ASP A 20 1.60 -4.89 -8.49
C ASP A 20 1.66 -5.21 -6.99
N TYR A 21 1.09 -6.36 -6.64
CA TYR A 21 1.16 -6.97 -5.32
C TYR A 21 2.39 -7.85 -5.16
N LYS A 22 3.11 -7.68 -4.05
CA LYS A 22 4.20 -8.58 -3.64
C LYS A 22 4.17 -8.88 -2.16
N THR A 23 4.39 -10.14 -1.82
CA THR A 23 4.59 -10.58 -0.44
C THR A 23 6.05 -10.46 -0.03
N TYR A 24 6.26 -9.96 1.19
CA TYR A 24 7.55 -9.81 1.84
C TYR A 24 7.47 -10.44 3.22
N SER A 25 8.53 -11.10 3.67
CA SER A 25 8.60 -11.67 5.01
C SER A 25 9.55 -10.83 5.86
N PHE A 26 9.03 -10.22 6.92
CA PHE A 26 9.78 -9.42 7.88
C PHE A 26 9.72 -10.09 9.24
N ASN A 27 10.88 -10.47 9.80
CA ASN A 27 11.01 -11.07 11.12
C ASN A 27 9.96 -12.16 11.45
N ASN A 28 9.83 -13.17 10.59
CA ASN A 28 8.85 -14.25 10.68
C ASN A 28 7.36 -13.86 10.48
N GLU A 29 7.07 -12.60 10.13
CA GLU A 29 5.75 -12.12 9.76
C GLU A 29 5.65 -11.87 8.25
N THR A 30 4.62 -12.40 7.60
CA THR A 30 4.41 -12.20 6.16
C THR A 30 3.54 -10.98 5.91
N TRP A 31 4.00 -10.07 5.06
CA TRP A 31 3.35 -8.81 4.73
C TRP A 31 3.12 -8.69 3.23
N GLY A 32 1.90 -8.36 2.82
CA GLY A 32 1.59 -8.02 1.43
C GLY A 32 1.82 -6.54 1.17
N ILE A 33 2.52 -6.18 0.11
CA ILE A 33 2.75 -4.79 -0.28
C ILE A 33 2.37 -4.62 -1.75
N GLY A 34 1.26 -3.93 -1.98
CA GLY A 34 0.78 -3.55 -3.31
C GLY A 34 1.09 -2.10 -3.66
N THR A 35 1.14 -1.80 -4.95
CA THR A 35 1.16 -0.39 -5.43
C THR A 35 0.33 -0.20 -6.67
N GLY A 36 -0.50 0.84 -6.64
CA GLY A 36 -1.27 1.29 -7.79
C GLY A 36 -0.80 2.66 -8.24
N GLU A 37 -0.30 2.75 -9.46
CA GLU A 37 0.04 4.03 -10.11
C GLU A 37 -1.20 4.61 -10.80
N THR A 38 -1.63 5.80 -10.38
CA THR A 38 -2.84 6.45 -10.90
C THR A 38 -2.56 7.90 -11.31
N PHE A 39 -3.38 8.40 -12.24
CA PHE A 39 -3.44 9.82 -12.64
C PHE A 39 -4.49 10.58 -11.83
N ASN A 40 -5.40 9.83 -11.19
CA ASN A 40 -6.50 10.37 -10.40
C ASN A 40 -6.53 9.67 -9.04
N MET A 41 -5.79 10.23 -8.09
CA MET A 41 -5.82 9.77 -6.71
C MET A 41 -7.20 9.90 -6.07
N ASN A 42 -7.98 10.93 -6.40
CA ASN A 42 -9.34 11.12 -5.86
C ASN A 42 -10.25 9.93 -6.18
N LYS A 43 -10.24 9.43 -7.43
CA LYS A 43 -11.05 8.26 -7.82
C LYS A 43 -10.66 6.99 -7.05
N MET A 44 -9.37 6.81 -6.78
CA MET A 44 -8.91 5.70 -5.94
C MET A 44 -9.38 5.83 -4.50
N LEU A 45 -9.35 7.06 -3.98
CA LEU A 45 -9.84 7.37 -2.64
C LEU A 45 -11.37 7.20 -2.52
N GLU A 46 -12.13 7.46 -3.58
CA GLU A 46 -13.57 7.15 -3.61
C GLU A 46 -13.83 5.64 -3.52
N ARG A 47 -12.96 4.83 -4.13
CA ARG A 47 -13.00 3.35 -4.06
C ARG A 47 -12.19 2.78 -2.89
N LYS A 48 -11.76 3.60 -1.94
CA LYS A 48 -10.93 3.14 -0.82
C LYS A 48 -11.61 2.06 0.01
N ASP A 49 -12.92 2.16 0.23
CA ASP A 49 -13.66 1.21 1.06
C ASP A 49 -13.68 -0.18 0.41
N GLU A 50 -13.85 -0.23 -0.92
CA GLU A 50 -13.70 -1.46 -1.68
C GLU A 50 -12.26 -1.97 -1.65
N LEU A 51 -11.26 -1.12 -1.85
CA LEU A 51 -9.85 -1.53 -1.74
C LEU A 51 -9.52 -2.09 -0.36
N LEU A 52 -9.97 -1.45 0.72
CA LEU A 52 -9.75 -1.91 2.09
C LEU A 52 -10.44 -3.27 2.32
N LYS A 53 -11.61 -3.49 1.72
CA LYS A 53 -12.28 -4.78 1.77
C LYS A 53 -11.48 -5.86 1.06
N GLU A 54 -11.08 -5.63 -0.19
CA GLU A 54 -10.23 -6.55 -0.98
C GLU A 54 -8.91 -6.85 -0.25
N MET A 55 -8.28 -5.84 0.33
CA MET A 55 -7.08 -5.99 1.17
C MET A 55 -7.32 -6.95 2.33
N LYS A 56 -8.44 -6.82 3.05
CA LYS A 56 -8.79 -7.72 4.16
C LYS A 56 -9.05 -9.14 3.69
N GLU A 57 -9.67 -9.32 2.54
CA GLU A 57 -9.90 -10.63 1.94
C GLU A 57 -8.59 -11.29 1.52
N GLU A 58 -7.71 -10.58 0.82
CA GLU A 58 -6.38 -11.06 0.43
C GLU A 58 -5.48 -11.35 1.64
N LYS A 59 -5.53 -10.51 2.68
CA LYS A 59 -4.84 -10.76 3.95
C LYS A 59 -5.24 -12.10 4.55
N LYS A 60 -6.53 -12.41 4.57
CA LYS A 60 -7.04 -13.70 5.07
C LYS A 60 -6.68 -14.85 4.14
N ARG A 61 -6.83 -14.66 2.83
CA ARG A 61 -6.56 -15.67 1.80
C ARG A 61 -5.09 -16.12 1.81
N ASN A 62 -4.17 -15.17 1.93
CA ASN A 62 -2.72 -15.43 1.92
C ASN A 62 -2.11 -15.57 3.33
N ASN A 63 -2.96 -15.63 4.37
CA ASN A 63 -2.56 -15.71 5.77
C ASN A 63 -1.47 -14.69 6.15
N LEU A 64 -1.62 -13.46 5.67
CA LEU A 64 -0.66 -12.39 5.91
C LEU A 64 -0.88 -11.79 7.29
N LYS A 65 0.21 -11.45 7.97
CA LYS A 65 0.17 -10.64 9.18
C LYS A 65 -0.36 -9.24 8.91
N GLY A 66 0.04 -8.65 7.78
CA GLY A 66 -0.42 -7.34 7.36
C GLY A 66 -0.40 -7.15 5.85
N ILE A 67 -1.18 -6.20 5.36
CA ILE A 67 -1.15 -5.80 3.95
C ILE A 67 -1.21 -4.28 3.80
N LEU A 68 -0.36 -3.75 2.92
CA LEU A 68 -0.22 -2.33 2.62
C LEU A 68 -0.46 -2.10 1.13
N PHE A 69 -1.18 -1.05 0.79
CA PHE A 69 -1.41 -0.71 -0.62
C PHE A 69 -1.07 0.76 -0.87
N SER A 70 0.02 1.01 -1.58
CA SER A 70 0.47 2.37 -1.91
C SER A 70 -0.16 2.87 -3.21
N ILE A 71 -1.00 3.88 -3.12
CA ILE A 71 -1.52 4.63 -4.26
C ILE A 71 -0.54 5.74 -4.59
N VAL A 72 0.11 5.63 -5.75
CA VAL A 72 1.07 6.62 -6.25
C VAL A 72 0.41 7.45 -7.33
N ASP A 73 0.24 8.74 -7.09
CA ASP A 73 -0.14 9.72 -8.09
C ASP A 73 1.10 10.12 -8.88
N ILE A 74 1.18 9.70 -10.14
CA ILE A 74 2.34 10.01 -10.99
C ILE A 74 2.33 11.45 -11.50
N ILE A 75 1.19 12.13 -11.44
CA ILE A 75 1.04 13.53 -11.87
C ILE A 75 1.43 14.48 -10.75
N LYS A 76 0.99 14.19 -9.52
CA LYS A 76 1.30 14.98 -8.32
C LYS A 76 2.52 14.48 -7.56
N GLU A 77 3.15 13.40 -8.03
CA GLU A 77 4.27 12.72 -7.38
C GLU A 77 4.02 12.46 -5.89
N LYS A 78 2.82 11.95 -5.59
CA LYS A 78 2.34 11.77 -4.22
C LYS A 78 2.00 10.32 -3.94
N ASN A 79 2.38 9.81 -2.78
CA ASN A 79 2.07 8.47 -2.30
C ASN A 79 1.13 8.53 -1.10
N LEU A 80 -0.04 7.90 -1.25
CA LEU A 80 -0.95 7.60 -0.16
C LEU A 80 -1.02 6.09 0.02
N THR A 81 -0.69 5.58 1.21
CA THR A 81 -0.81 4.15 1.49
C THR A 81 -2.06 3.85 2.29
N LEU A 82 -2.86 2.91 1.79
CA LEU A 82 -4.02 2.39 2.49
C LEU A 82 -3.61 1.37 3.54
N ILE A 83 -4.31 1.42 4.67
CA ILE A 83 -4.03 0.68 5.89
C ILE A 83 -5.34 -0.01 6.32
N PRO A 84 -5.48 -1.33 6.11
CA PRO A 84 -6.76 -2.01 6.34
C PRO A 84 -7.08 -2.22 7.82
N ASP A 85 -6.05 -2.28 8.67
CA ASP A 85 -6.15 -2.73 10.06
C ASP A 85 -5.11 -2.02 10.95
N ASP A 86 -5.33 -2.05 12.27
CA ASP A 86 -4.54 -1.31 13.26
C ASP A 86 -3.08 -1.79 13.37
N ILE A 87 -2.80 -3.06 13.02
CA ILE A 87 -1.43 -3.60 13.05
C ILE A 87 -0.57 -2.85 12.02
N GLU A 88 -1.04 -2.79 10.79
CA GLU A 88 -0.45 -2.04 9.69
C GLU A 88 -0.34 -0.55 10.04
N GLU A 89 -1.36 0.00 10.70
CA GLU A 89 -1.36 1.39 11.15
C GLU A 89 -0.19 1.67 12.10
N LYS A 90 -0.06 0.88 13.17
CA LYS A 90 1.03 1.03 14.13
C LYS A 90 2.39 0.87 13.49
N VAL A 91 2.55 -0.14 12.62
CA VAL A 91 3.83 -0.38 11.93
C VAL A 91 4.18 0.81 11.04
N VAL A 92 3.24 1.29 10.23
CA VAL A 92 3.51 2.40 9.31
C VAL A 92 3.73 3.72 10.06
N GLN A 93 2.94 4.00 11.09
CA GLN A 93 3.12 5.19 11.91
C GLN A 93 4.48 5.21 12.58
N GLU A 94 4.92 4.11 13.20
CA GLU A 94 6.21 4.03 13.88
C GLU A 94 7.39 4.01 12.89
N ALA A 95 7.28 3.23 11.81
CA ALA A 95 8.37 3.05 10.86
C ALA A 95 8.58 4.30 9.99
N PHE A 96 7.50 4.93 9.52
CA PHE A 96 7.56 6.09 8.63
C PHE A 96 7.43 7.43 9.37
N LYS A 97 7.02 7.41 10.65
CA LYS A 97 6.73 8.63 11.44
C LYS A 97 5.73 9.55 10.74
N VAL A 98 4.71 8.94 10.13
CA VAL A 98 3.63 9.64 9.42
C VAL A 98 2.32 9.47 10.17
N ASN A 99 1.46 10.48 10.11
CA ASN A 99 0.11 10.36 10.65
C ASN A 99 -0.79 9.62 9.68
N ILE A 100 -1.58 8.71 10.23
CA ILE A 100 -2.57 7.93 9.50
C ILE A 100 -3.93 8.53 9.83
N LYS A 101 -4.71 8.86 8.80
CA LYS A 101 -6.06 9.42 8.96
C LYS A 101 -7.01 8.62 8.10
N HIS A 102 -8.09 8.13 8.69
CA HIS A 102 -9.13 7.36 8.00
C HIS A 102 -8.55 6.19 7.19
N HIS A 103 -7.65 5.40 7.78
CA HIS A 103 -7.01 4.26 7.12
C HIS A 103 -6.08 4.64 5.95
N ILE A 104 -5.65 5.91 5.88
CA ILE A 104 -4.76 6.43 4.83
C ILE A 104 -3.53 7.06 5.49
N ALA A 105 -2.36 6.52 5.16
CA ALA A 105 -1.06 7.03 5.52
C ALA A 105 -0.51 7.92 4.39
N ASP A 106 -0.25 9.19 4.67
CA ASP A 106 0.41 10.09 3.71
C ASP A 106 1.92 9.90 3.76
N LEU A 107 2.49 9.33 2.69
CA LEU A 107 3.93 9.09 2.56
C LEU A 107 4.61 10.19 1.74
N GLY A 108 3.89 11.26 1.37
CA GLY A 108 4.41 12.36 0.56
C GLY A 108 5.03 11.88 -0.75
N SER A 109 6.25 12.31 -1.05
CA SER A 109 6.96 12.00 -2.30
C SER A 109 7.70 10.65 -2.28
N ARG A 110 7.31 9.69 -1.44
CA ARG A 110 7.95 8.36 -1.40
C ARG A 110 7.37 7.46 -2.50
N LEU A 111 7.92 7.53 -3.71
CA LEU A 111 7.40 6.79 -4.86
C LEU A 111 7.93 5.35 -4.95
N SER A 112 9.08 5.06 -4.32
CA SER A 112 9.77 3.78 -4.49
C SER A 112 9.55 2.83 -3.31
N ARG A 113 8.71 1.82 -3.51
CA ARG A 113 8.54 0.71 -2.56
C ARG A 113 9.86 0.08 -2.11
N LYS A 114 10.67 -0.40 -3.06
CA LYS A 114 11.92 -1.13 -2.77
C LYS A 114 12.99 -0.29 -2.08
N LYS A 115 13.06 1.00 -2.38
CA LYS A 115 14.12 1.88 -1.84
C LYS A 115 13.70 2.68 -0.62
N GLN A 116 12.41 2.94 -0.44
CA GLN A 116 11.91 3.85 0.59
C GLN A 116 10.91 3.20 1.55
N ILE A 117 10.20 2.14 1.15
CA ILE A 117 9.21 1.46 2.01
C ILE A 117 9.81 0.20 2.64
N ILE A 118 10.31 -0.72 1.82
CA ILE A 118 10.89 -1.99 2.27
C ILE A 118 12.01 -1.79 3.31
N PRO A 119 13.08 -1.02 3.06
CA PRO A 119 14.17 -0.88 4.03
C PRO A 119 13.75 -0.22 5.35
N VAL A 120 12.71 0.63 5.32
CA VAL A 120 12.15 1.26 6.52
C VAL A 120 11.40 0.23 7.36
N LEU A 121 10.57 -0.60 6.70
CA LEU A 121 9.89 -1.72 7.35
C LEU A 121 10.90 -2.74 7.88
N GLU A 122 11.86 -3.20 7.07
CA GLU A 122 12.92 -4.12 7.52
C GLU A 122 13.63 -3.58 8.76
N LYS A 123 14.05 -2.30 8.74
CA LYS A 123 14.73 -1.68 9.86
C LYS A 123 13.84 -1.57 11.11
N TYR A 124 12.53 -1.37 10.95
CA TYR A 124 11.58 -1.37 12.06
C TYR A 124 11.42 -2.77 12.66
N PHE A 125 11.20 -3.79 11.83
CA PHE A 125 11.07 -5.18 12.31
C PHE A 125 12.37 -5.73 12.91
N HIS A 126 13.53 -5.35 12.36
CA HIS A 126 14.83 -5.78 12.86
C HIS A 126 15.23 -5.08 14.16
N GLN A 127 14.83 -3.83 14.40
CA GLN A 127 15.07 -3.13 15.68
C GLN A 127 14.25 -3.68 16.85
N LYS A 128 13.14 -4.38 16.55
CA LYS A 128 12.21 -4.89 17.55
C LYS A 128 12.47 -6.35 17.94
N SER A 129 13.51 -6.96 17.35
CA SER A 129 13.90 -8.37 17.57
C SER A 129 15.04 -8.53 18.55
#